data_AF-A0AAD5XFV0-F1
#
_entry.id   AF-A0AAD5XFV0-F1
#
_cell.length_a   1.000
_cell.length_b   1.000
_cell.length_c   1.000
_cell.angle_alpha   90.00
_cell.angle_beta   90.00
_cell.angle_gamma   90.00
#
_symmetry.space_group_name_H-M   'P 1'
#
loop_
_entity.id
_entity.type
_entity.pdbx_description
1 polymer ?
#
loop_
_entity_poly.entity_id
_entity_poly.type
_entity_poly.pdbx_seq_one_letter_code
_entity_poly.pdbx_strand_id
1 'polypeptide(L)'
;MCFGHQQQMNLQVLWVPSITCGASCSYTSKPFTSTNSSTYFPSSAPIDPNMPSTVTYGTGTVAGTPVSDSFSWGSVKLHNASFLLVNYEDSVMRSIMNRRGDGIIGLAYQSGLDPSAQHDSVFHYIAIRGLIAQPSFSIWLDANATATTTTQGQAAGVIILGGTDTTLYNGEFTLFALTGSYFWTIAATAVSVGNSSVSVSPNVMLDSGSMGISLDSGTIQLLVEILSGAAAQIDAGSGLYILPSRICTNGDV
;
A
#
# COMPACT_ATOMS: atom_id res chain seq x y z
N MET A 1 19.15 9.00 0.78
CA MET A 1 18.44 9.47 -0.44
C MET A 1 16.96 9.56 -0.10
N CYS A 2 16.24 10.57 -0.58
CA CYS A 2 14.81 10.75 -0.31
C CYS A 2 14.02 10.38 -1.57
N PHE A 3 12.96 9.58 -1.41
CA PHE A 3 12.12 9.13 -2.52
C PHE A 3 10.64 9.26 -2.16
N GLY A 4 9.82 9.58 -3.16
CA GLY A 4 8.38 9.38 -3.09
C GLY A 4 8.10 7.89 -3.18
N HIS A 5 7.28 7.35 -2.29
CA HIS A 5 6.94 5.94 -2.28
C HIS A 5 5.43 5.75 -2.22
N GLN A 6 4.96 4.72 -2.90
CA GLN A 6 3.63 4.16 -2.68
C GLN A 6 3.73 3.14 -1.54
N GLN A 7 2.70 3.06 -0.70
CA GLN A 7 2.67 2.12 0.41
C GLN A 7 1.73 0.98 0.04
N GLN A 8 2.18 -0.24 0.24
CA GLN A 8 1.38 -1.42 -0.09
C GLN A 8 1.28 -2.32 1.13
N MET A 9 0.09 -2.35 1.76
CA MET A 9 -0.17 -3.13 2.97
C MET A 9 -0.12 -4.64 2.74
N ASN A 10 -0.22 -5.04 1.48
CA ASN A 10 -0.40 -6.42 1.05
C ASN A 10 0.85 -7.03 0.37
N LEU A 11 2.00 -6.38 0.55
CA LEU A 11 3.30 -6.76 0.01
C LEU A 11 4.37 -6.67 1.12
N GLN A 12 5.40 -7.51 1.11
CA GLN A 12 6.56 -7.33 1.99
C GLN A 12 7.70 -6.52 1.37
N VAL A 13 7.82 -6.54 0.04
CA VAL A 13 8.99 -6.05 -0.68
C VAL A 13 9.06 -4.52 -0.64
N LEU A 14 10.19 -3.99 -0.16
CA LEU A 14 10.64 -2.66 -0.53
C LEU A 14 11.37 -2.75 -1.86
N TRP A 15 11.02 -1.87 -2.80
CA TRP A 15 11.79 -1.72 -4.02
C TRP A 15 11.95 -0.26 -4.40
N VAL A 16 13.08 0.04 -5.03
CA VAL A 16 13.41 1.37 -5.55
C VAL A 16 14.11 1.24 -6.91
N PRO A 17 13.96 2.22 -7.80
CA PRO A 17 14.52 2.17 -9.14
C PRO A 17 16.02 2.46 -9.08
N SER A 18 16.79 1.66 -9.81
CA SER A 18 18.20 1.87 -10.06
C SER A 18 18.42 3.02 -11.04
N ILE A 19 19.53 3.74 -10.88
CA ILE A 19 20.01 4.69 -11.88
C ILE A 19 20.22 4.03 -13.25
N THR A 20 20.49 2.73 -13.28
CA THR A 20 20.65 1.95 -14.51
C THR A 20 19.32 1.60 -15.17
N CYS A 21 18.17 1.85 -14.53
CA CYS A 21 16.88 1.53 -15.14
C CYS A 21 16.56 2.45 -16.32
N GLY A 22 16.97 3.73 -16.25
CA GLY A 22 16.75 4.69 -17.31
C GLY A 22 15.29 4.75 -17.77
N ALA A 23 15.06 4.66 -19.08
CA ALA A 23 13.72 4.71 -19.68
C ALA A 23 12.84 3.47 -19.40
N SER A 24 13.41 2.41 -18.78
CA SER A 24 12.66 1.19 -18.43
C SER A 24 11.89 1.30 -17.13
N CYS A 25 12.04 2.41 -16.38
CA CYS A 25 11.29 2.70 -15.16
C CYS A 25 10.65 4.09 -15.22
N SER A 26 9.62 4.32 -14.41
CA SER A 26 9.06 5.63 -14.16
C SER A 26 9.40 6.10 -12.75
N TYR A 27 10.08 7.24 -12.64
CA TYR A 27 10.41 7.85 -11.36
C TYR A 27 10.37 9.38 -11.47
N THR A 28 10.05 10.02 -10.36
CA THR A 28 9.96 11.47 -10.19
C THR A 28 11.20 12.07 -9.53
N SER A 29 11.87 11.30 -8.67
CA SER A 29 13.10 11.68 -7.97
C SER A 29 14.32 11.04 -8.62
N LYS A 30 15.52 11.47 -8.18
CA LYS A 30 16.76 10.84 -8.63
C LYS A 30 16.79 9.36 -8.20
N PRO A 31 16.92 8.39 -9.12
CA PRO A 31 16.95 6.97 -8.80
C PRO A 31 18.18 6.59 -7.97
N PHE A 32 18.14 5.43 -7.31
CA PHE A 32 19.19 4.96 -6.42
C PHE A 32 20.50 4.68 -7.18
N THR A 33 21.63 5.09 -6.62
CA THR A 33 22.96 4.72 -7.12
C THR A 33 23.84 4.22 -5.98
N SER A 34 24.40 3.02 -6.16
CA SER A 34 25.30 2.38 -5.20
C SER A 34 26.56 3.21 -4.93
N THR A 35 27.06 3.94 -5.93
CA THR A 35 28.27 4.77 -5.82
C THR A 35 28.15 5.89 -4.77
N ASN A 36 26.93 6.29 -4.43
CA ASN A 36 26.69 7.38 -3.49
C ASN A 36 26.39 6.89 -2.06
N SER A 37 26.49 5.58 -1.81
CA SER A 37 26.23 4.99 -0.50
C SER A 37 27.45 4.25 0.01
N SER A 38 27.96 4.69 1.16
CA SER A 38 29.04 4.00 1.87
C SER A 38 28.57 2.77 2.64
N THR A 39 27.25 2.54 2.73
CA THR A 39 26.64 1.39 3.40
C THR A 39 25.99 0.42 2.42
N TYR A 40 26.18 0.64 1.11
CA TYR A 40 25.69 -0.27 0.07
C TYR A 40 26.52 -1.55 0.04
N PHE A 41 25.83 -2.68 0.09
CA PHE A 41 26.43 -4.00 -0.05
C PHE A 41 25.75 -4.76 -1.20
N PRO A 42 26.46 -4.98 -2.32
CA PRO A 42 25.88 -5.62 -3.50
C PRO A 42 25.62 -7.13 -3.31
N SER A 43 26.33 -7.81 -2.40
CA SER A 43 26.25 -9.29 -2.32
C SER A 43 26.93 -9.98 -1.12
N SER A 44 27.58 -9.27 -0.19
CA SER A 44 28.39 -9.89 0.89
C SER A 44 27.98 -9.54 2.33
N ALA A 45 26.99 -8.66 2.50
CA ALA A 45 26.26 -8.46 3.76
C ALA A 45 25.05 -9.42 3.80
N PRO A 46 24.36 -9.64 4.94
CA PRO A 46 23.19 -10.52 4.97
C PRO A 46 22.03 -9.87 4.20
N ILE A 47 22.02 -10.10 2.88
CA ILE A 47 20.85 -9.95 2.02
C ILE A 47 19.93 -11.11 2.39
N ASP A 48 18.65 -10.82 2.58
CA ASP A 48 17.65 -11.86 2.77
C ASP A 48 17.68 -12.84 1.56
N PRO A 49 18.03 -14.12 1.78
CA PRO A 49 18.16 -15.10 0.70
C PRO A 49 16.82 -15.39 -0.01
N ASN A 50 15.70 -15.00 0.60
CA ASN A 50 14.36 -15.19 0.06
C ASN A 50 13.83 -13.95 -0.66
N MET A 51 14.61 -12.86 -0.74
CA MET A 51 14.22 -11.65 -1.45
C MET A 51 14.06 -11.97 -2.96
N PRO A 52 12.86 -11.78 -3.55
CA PRO A 52 12.63 -12.10 -4.95
C PRO A 52 13.34 -11.11 -5.88
N SER A 53 13.79 -11.60 -7.05
CA SER A 53 14.31 -10.76 -8.14
C SER A 53 13.22 -10.15 -9.01
N THR A 54 11.99 -10.66 -8.92
CA THR A 54 10.81 -10.22 -9.68
C THR A 54 9.61 -10.16 -8.77
N VAL A 55 8.83 -9.08 -8.85
CA VAL A 55 7.59 -8.91 -8.11
C VAL A 55 6.46 -8.64 -9.10
N THR A 56 5.45 -9.50 -9.10
CA THR A 56 4.24 -9.35 -9.90
C THR A 56 3.07 -8.96 -9.01
N TYR A 57 2.49 -7.82 -9.31
CA TYR A 57 1.24 -7.29 -8.76
C TYR A 57 0.06 -7.81 -9.60
N GLY A 58 -1.18 -7.57 -9.17
CA GLY A 58 -2.36 -8.03 -9.89
C GLY A 58 -2.35 -7.71 -11.40
N THR A 59 -1.76 -6.58 -11.83
CA THR A 59 -1.70 -6.18 -13.24
C THR A 59 -0.33 -5.74 -13.75
N GLY A 60 0.68 -5.57 -12.89
CA GLY A 60 1.99 -5.03 -13.28
C GLY A 60 3.15 -5.80 -12.65
N THR A 61 4.35 -5.67 -13.20
CA THR A 61 5.54 -6.41 -12.78
C THR A 61 6.77 -5.49 -12.72
N VAL A 62 7.63 -5.74 -11.72
CA VAL A 62 8.98 -5.19 -11.64
C VAL A 62 10.02 -6.29 -11.55
N ALA A 63 11.21 -6.05 -12.08
CA ALA A 63 12.36 -6.94 -11.93
C ALA A 63 13.63 -6.14 -11.58
N GLY A 64 14.54 -6.80 -10.87
CA GLY A 64 15.72 -6.17 -10.32
C GLY A 64 16.69 -7.13 -9.67
N THR A 65 17.62 -6.56 -8.90
CA THR A 65 18.61 -7.30 -8.11
C THR A 65 18.35 -7.05 -6.62
N PRO A 66 18.19 -8.10 -5.80
CA PRO A 66 18.23 -7.99 -4.34
C PRO A 66 19.54 -7.36 -3.86
N VAL A 67 19.45 -6.34 -3.02
CA VAL A 67 20.62 -5.65 -2.44
C VAL A 67 20.37 -5.32 -0.97
N SER A 68 21.42 -4.86 -0.26
CA SER A 68 21.29 -4.35 1.10
C SER A 68 21.91 -2.96 1.25
N ASP A 69 21.26 -2.09 2.02
CA ASP A 69 21.78 -0.77 2.41
C ASP A 69 21.12 -0.30 3.72
N SER A 70 21.57 0.85 4.26
CA SER A 70 20.86 1.53 5.33
C SER A 70 19.59 2.20 4.81
N PHE A 71 18.47 1.92 5.46
CA PHE A 71 17.17 2.50 5.20
C PHE A 71 16.83 3.53 6.28
N SER A 72 16.14 4.60 5.90
CA SER A 72 15.63 5.59 6.86
C SER A 72 14.19 5.95 6.52
N TRP A 73 13.33 5.93 7.52
CA TRP A 73 11.93 6.34 7.44
C TRP A 73 11.65 7.35 8.55
N GLY A 74 11.55 8.63 8.19
CA GLY A 74 11.48 9.70 9.17
C GLY A 74 12.73 9.69 10.06
N SER A 75 12.53 9.58 11.38
CA SER A 75 13.61 9.47 12.37
C SER A 75 14.14 8.04 12.55
N VAL A 76 13.45 7.03 12.04
CA VAL A 76 13.84 5.62 12.17
C VAL A 76 14.96 5.29 11.19
N LYS A 77 16.01 4.63 11.70
CA LYS A 77 17.15 4.17 10.89
C LYS A 77 17.30 2.65 11.03
N LEU A 78 17.15 1.94 9.92
CA LEU A 78 17.35 0.51 9.84
C LEU A 78 18.65 0.24 9.05
N HIS A 79 19.63 -0.39 9.71
CA HIS A 79 20.85 -0.83 9.04
C HIS A 79 20.64 -2.19 8.36
N ASN A 80 21.31 -2.41 7.23
CA ASN A 80 21.26 -3.68 6.47
C ASN A 80 19.82 -4.08 6.10
N ALA A 81 19.04 -3.13 5.57
CA ALA A 81 17.72 -3.41 5.02
C ALA A 81 17.88 -4.07 3.65
N SER A 82 17.24 -5.23 3.44
CA SER A 82 17.15 -5.84 2.11
C SER A 82 16.03 -5.18 1.30
N PHE A 83 16.29 -4.92 0.03
CA PHE A 83 15.31 -4.39 -0.91
C PHE A 83 15.64 -4.80 -2.35
N LEU A 84 14.66 -4.70 -3.24
CA LEU A 84 14.84 -4.96 -4.66
C LEU A 84 15.27 -3.66 -5.37
N LEU A 85 16.48 -3.67 -5.95
CA LEU A 85 16.97 -2.59 -6.80
C LEU A 85 16.50 -2.83 -8.22
N VAL A 86 15.42 -2.13 -8.61
CA VAL A 86 14.68 -2.38 -9.85
C VAL A 86 15.41 -1.79 -11.06
N ASN A 87 15.58 -2.60 -12.09
CA ASN A 87 16.11 -2.18 -13.39
C ASN A 87 15.11 -2.38 -14.54
N TYR A 88 13.89 -2.81 -14.24
CA TYR A 88 12.81 -2.98 -15.19
C TYR A 88 11.43 -2.86 -14.51
N GLU A 89 10.57 -2.01 -15.05
CA GLU A 89 9.12 -1.99 -14.80
C GLU A 89 8.41 -2.35 -16.12
N ASP A 90 7.34 -3.13 -16.09
CA ASP A 90 6.53 -3.34 -17.30
C ASP A 90 5.69 -2.10 -17.66
N SER A 91 4.93 -2.14 -18.76
CA SER A 91 4.14 -0.99 -19.20
C SER A 91 3.04 -0.58 -18.23
N VAL A 92 2.45 -1.54 -17.51
CA VAL A 92 1.37 -1.27 -16.54
C VAL A 92 1.96 -0.61 -15.31
N MET A 93 3.06 -1.15 -14.78
CA MET A 93 3.76 -0.59 -13.63
C MET A 93 4.29 0.81 -13.93
N ARG A 94 4.93 1.03 -15.08
CA ARG A 94 5.38 2.37 -15.48
C ARG A 94 4.22 3.37 -15.52
N SER A 95 3.04 2.94 -15.98
CA SER A 95 1.84 3.79 -16.00
C SER A 95 1.34 4.14 -14.59
N ILE A 96 1.34 3.17 -13.67
CA ILE A 96 0.95 3.35 -12.27
C ILE A 96 1.93 4.28 -11.55
N MET A 97 3.24 4.08 -11.72
CA MET A 97 4.27 4.83 -11.02
C MET A 97 4.44 6.26 -11.56
N ASN A 98 4.08 6.48 -12.83
CA ASN A 98 4.18 7.77 -13.48
C ASN A 98 3.52 8.88 -12.67
N ARG A 99 4.36 9.79 -12.15
CA ARG A 99 3.98 10.93 -11.29
C ARG A 99 3.34 10.55 -9.94
N ARG A 100 3.33 9.27 -9.55
CA ARG A 100 2.74 8.81 -8.28
C ARG A 100 3.79 8.39 -7.25
N GLY A 101 4.97 7.95 -7.68
CA GLY A 101 6.05 7.59 -6.78
C GLY A 101 7.29 7.13 -7.52
N ASP A 102 8.34 6.84 -6.77
CA ASP A 102 9.59 6.28 -7.28
C ASP A 102 9.64 4.77 -7.02
N GLY A 103 9.07 4.30 -5.90
CA GLY A 103 9.05 2.88 -5.53
C GLY A 103 7.89 2.50 -4.63
N ILE A 104 7.87 1.25 -4.15
CA ILE A 104 6.86 0.77 -3.19
C ILE A 104 7.56 0.29 -1.92
N ILE A 105 6.97 0.63 -0.77
CA ILE A 105 7.28 0.03 0.52
C ILE A 105 6.18 -0.96 0.92
N GLY A 106 6.58 -2.23 1.10
CA GLY A 106 5.70 -3.27 1.60
C GLY A 106 5.49 -3.19 3.11
N LEU A 107 4.24 -3.28 3.56
CA LEU A 107 3.81 -3.23 4.97
C LEU A 107 3.09 -4.50 5.44
N ALA A 108 3.15 -5.59 4.67
CA ALA A 108 2.63 -6.88 5.11
C ALA A 108 3.43 -7.40 6.32
N TYR A 109 2.74 -8.08 7.23
CA TYR A 109 3.28 -8.57 8.51
C TYR A 109 3.69 -10.04 8.51
N GLN A 110 3.27 -10.82 7.49
CA GLN A 110 3.59 -12.24 7.32
C GLN A 110 3.80 -12.61 5.84
N SER A 111 4.67 -13.60 5.59
CA SER A 111 5.14 -14.05 4.28
C SER A 111 4.00 -14.25 3.28
N GLY A 112 3.96 -13.43 2.24
CA GLY A 112 2.71 -13.11 1.56
C GLY A 112 2.70 -13.30 0.05
N LEU A 113 3.87 -13.22 -0.58
CA LEU A 113 3.98 -13.47 -2.02
C LEU A 113 4.16 -14.96 -2.34
N ASP A 114 4.76 -15.70 -1.41
CA ASP A 114 5.09 -17.11 -1.60
C ASP A 114 5.29 -17.78 -0.22
N PRO A 115 4.46 -18.76 0.16
CA PRO A 115 4.68 -19.55 1.38
C PRO A 115 6.04 -20.25 1.43
N SER A 116 6.66 -20.47 0.27
CA SER A 116 7.98 -21.09 0.11
C SER A 116 9.16 -20.11 0.15
N ALA A 117 8.90 -18.80 0.07
CA ALA A 117 9.92 -17.75 0.20
C ALA A 117 9.49 -16.76 1.32
N GLN A 118 9.83 -17.10 2.56
CA GLN A 118 9.57 -16.23 3.70
C GLN A 118 10.56 -15.05 3.69
N HIS A 119 10.10 -13.88 3.25
CA HIS A 119 10.82 -12.61 3.35
C HIS A 119 10.08 -11.68 4.30
N ASP A 120 10.80 -11.05 5.24
CA ASP A 120 10.21 -10.10 6.19
C ASP A 120 10.25 -8.68 5.64
N SER A 121 9.16 -7.93 5.87
CA SER A 121 9.09 -6.55 5.43
C SER A 121 10.06 -5.65 6.20
N VAL A 122 10.38 -4.50 5.60
CA VAL A 122 11.23 -3.49 6.26
C VAL A 122 10.60 -3.00 7.57
N PHE A 123 9.26 -2.92 7.62
CA PHE A 123 8.52 -2.61 8.84
C PHE A 123 8.68 -3.72 9.90
N HIS A 124 8.60 -5.00 9.51
CA HIS A 124 8.85 -6.11 10.43
C HIS A 124 10.24 -5.97 11.08
N TYR A 125 11.29 -5.75 10.28
CA TYR A 125 12.64 -5.56 10.80
C TYR A 125 12.78 -4.34 11.72
N ILE A 126 12.08 -3.24 11.42
CA ILE A 126 12.01 -2.06 12.29
C ILE A 126 11.40 -2.43 13.65
N ALA A 127 10.29 -3.19 13.64
CA ALA A 127 9.58 -3.59 14.84
C ALA A 127 10.40 -4.56 15.71
N ILE A 128 10.89 -5.66 15.14
CA ILE A 128 11.60 -6.70 15.91
C ILE A 128 12.97 -6.25 16.43
N ARG A 129 13.58 -5.23 15.82
CA ARG A 129 14.83 -4.63 16.29
C ARG A 129 14.61 -3.51 17.32
N GLY A 130 13.36 -3.26 17.73
CA GLY A 130 13.03 -2.26 18.74
C GLY A 130 13.34 -0.83 18.31
N LEU A 131 13.27 -0.54 17.01
CA LEU A 131 13.57 0.80 16.47
C LEU A 131 12.39 1.76 16.58
N ILE A 132 11.25 1.27 17.05
CA ILE A 132 9.99 2.01 17.28
C ILE A 132 9.41 1.61 18.64
N ALA A 133 8.65 2.51 19.26
CA ALA A 133 8.16 2.33 20.63
C ALA A 133 7.19 1.16 20.79
N GLN A 134 6.38 0.90 19.76
CA GLN A 134 5.45 -0.23 19.70
C GLN A 134 5.59 -0.91 18.33
N PRO A 135 5.39 -2.23 18.21
CA PRO A 135 5.42 -2.94 16.93
C PRO A 135 4.13 -2.70 16.13
N SER A 136 3.81 -1.43 15.87
CA SER A 136 2.59 -0.97 15.20
C SER A 136 2.88 0.18 14.25
N PHE A 137 1.98 0.41 13.31
CA PHE A 137 1.91 1.65 12.54
C PHE A 137 0.45 2.11 12.44
N SER A 138 0.24 3.40 12.22
CA SER A 138 -1.07 3.95 11.92
C SER A 138 -1.04 4.76 10.64
N ILE A 139 -2.11 4.67 9.87
CA ILE A 139 -2.30 5.44 8.64
C ILE A 139 -3.46 6.41 8.88
N TRP A 140 -3.21 7.68 8.65
CA TRP A 140 -4.23 8.72 8.56
C TRP A 140 -4.23 9.28 7.14
N LEU A 141 -5.41 9.42 6.54
CA LEU A 141 -5.59 10.00 5.20
C LEU A 141 -6.58 11.16 5.33
N ASP A 142 -6.25 12.32 4.76
CA ASP A 142 -7.15 13.47 4.78
C ASP A 142 -8.25 13.29 3.73
N ALA A 143 -9.48 13.14 4.18
CA ALA A 143 -10.65 13.00 3.31
C ALA A 143 -10.92 14.24 2.43
N ASN A 144 -10.40 15.41 2.83
CA ASN A 144 -10.56 16.66 2.09
C ASN A 144 -9.36 16.98 1.18
N ALA A 145 -8.30 16.17 1.22
CA ALA A 145 -7.15 16.39 0.36
C ALA A 145 -7.52 16.08 -1.10
N THR A 146 -7.46 17.10 -1.94
CA THR A 146 -7.53 17.00 -3.38
C THR A 146 -6.13 17.19 -3.98
N ALA A 147 -5.93 16.72 -5.22
CA ALA A 147 -4.67 16.91 -5.94
C ALA A 147 -4.28 18.40 -6.10
N THR A 148 -5.21 19.33 -5.91
CA THR A 148 -4.99 20.79 -6.00
C THR A 148 -4.84 21.47 -4.64
N THR A 149 -5.25 20.85 -3.53
CA THR A 149 -5.11 21.40 -2.17
C THR A 149 -3.83 20.94 -1.48
N THR A 150 -3.14 19.94 -2.01
CA THR A 150 -1.83 19.51 -1.50
C THR A 150 -0.73 20.42 -2.08
N THR A 151 -0.45 21.53 -1.41
CA THR A 151 0.79 22.27 -1.68
C THR A 151 1.99 21.54 -1.07
N GLN A 152 3.18 21.74 -1.64
CA GLN A 152 4.43 21.21 -1.10
C GLN A 152 4.57 21.62 0.37
N GLY A 153 4.41 20.67 1.30
CA GLY A 153 4.46 20.90 2.75
C GLY A 153 3.16 20.67 3.52
N GLN A 154 2.01 20.49 2.86
CA GLN A 154 0.77 20.02 3.49
C GLN A 154 0.60 18.51 3.26
N ALA A 155 0.53 17.74 4.35
CA ALA A 155 0.42 16.28 4.28
C ALA A 155 -1.03 15.87 3.95
N ALA A 156 -1.23 15.23 2.80
CA ALA A 156 -2.50 14.58 2.41
C ALA A 156 -2.81 13.31 3.24
N GLY A 157 -1.85 12.89 4.03
CA GLY A 157 -1.89 11.70 4.87
C GLY A 157 -0.59 11.55 5.64
N VAL A 158 -0.62 10.75 6.70
CA VAL A 158 0.52 10.51 7.59
C VAL A 158 0.58 9.02 7.91
N ILE A 159 1.77 8.43 7.81
CA ILE A 159 2.09 7.17 8.48
C ILE A 159 2.92 7.47 9.72
N ILE A 160 2.47 6.93 10.85
CA ILE A 160 3.18 6.99 12.13
C ILE A 160 3.67 5.58 12.43
N LEU A 161 4.97 5.45 12.68
CA LEU A 161 5.57 4.19 13.12
C LEU A 161 5.68 4.20 14.65
N GLY A 162 5.19 3.14 15.29
CA GLY A 162 5.32 2.93 16.73
C GLY A 162 4.31 3.62 17.62
N GLY A 163 3.18 4.06 17.07
CA GLY A 163 2.12 4.71 17.83
C GLY A 163 1.07 5.36 16.93
N THR A 164 0.31 6.28 17.52
CA THR A 164 -0.75 7.05 16.89
C THR A 164 -0.64 8.52 17.30
N ASP A 165 -1.33 9.42 16.60
CA ASP A 165 -1.46 10.82 16.98
C ASP A 165 -2.93 11.09 17.30
N THR A 166 -3.21 11.40 18.58
CA THR A 166 -4.56 11.65 19.09
C THR A 166 -5.22 12.89 18.49
N THR A 167 -4.47 13.75 17.79
CA THR A 167 -5.02 14.91 17.08
C THR A 167 -5.61 14.53 15.71
N LEU A 168 -5.34 13.32 15.22
CA LEU A 168 -5.77 12.85 13.90
C LEU A 168 -7.02 11.97 13.92
N TYR A 169 -7.58 11.67 15.10
CA TYR A 169 -8.81 10.88 15.24
C TYR A 169 -9.62 11.30 16.46
N ASN A 170 -10.89 10.89 16.50
CA ASN A 170 -11.78 11.09 17.64
C ASN A 170 -12.18 9.73 18.22
N GLY A 171 -12.40 9.67 19.53
CA GLY A 171 -12.84 8.46 20.22
C GLY A 171 -11.70 7.45 20.47
N GLU A 172 -12.08 6.19 20.67
CA GLU A 172 -11.15 5.09 20.95
C GLU A 172 -11.05 4.11 19.77
N PHE A 173 -9.96 3.34 19.71
CA PHE A 173 -9.81 2.29 18.72
C PHE A 173 -10.68 1.08 19.04
N THR A 174 -11.39 0.60 18.03
CA THR A 174 -11.95 -0.76 18.03
C THR A 174 -10.90 -1.71 17.47
N LEU A 175 -10.49 -2.71 18.25
CA LEU A 175 -9.53 -3.71 17.83
C LEU A 175 -10.24 -4.92 17.23
N PHE A 176 -9.77 -5.35 16.06
CA PHE A 176 -10.25 -6.54 15.38
C PHE A 176 -9.14 -7.58 15.31
N ALA A 177 -9.48 -8.84 15.60
CA ALA A 177 -8.55 -9.94 15.38
C ALA A 177 -8.35 -10.16 13.88
N LEU A 178 -7.10 -10.38 13.47
CA LEU A 178 -6.78 -10.74 12.10
C LEU A 178 -7.31 -12.15 11.81
N THR A 179 -7.93 -12.32 10.65
CA THR A 179 -8.49 -13.61 10.20
C THR A 179 -7.67 -14.30 9.12
N GLY A 180 -6.75 -13.56 8.48
CA GLY A 180 -5.87 -14.07 7.44
C GLY A 180 -4.45 -14.26 7.96
N SER A 181 -3.66 -15.03 7.21
CA SER A 181 -2.24 -15.31 7.50
C SER A 181 -1.28 -14.54 6.59
N TYR A 182 -1.80 -13.62 5.77
CA TYR A 182 -1.03 -12.94 4.72
C TYR A 182 -1.39 -11.47 4.68
N PHE A 183 -2.64 -11.18 4.37
CA PHE A 183 -3.15 -9.83 4.25
C PHE A 183 -3.60 -9.30 5.61
N TRP A 184 -3.71 -7.98 5.73
CA TRP A 184 -4.39 -7.33 6.85
C TRP A 184 -5.90 -7.53 6.72
N THR A 185 -6.38 -8.74 6.99
CA THR A 185 -7.80 -9.08 6.88
C THR A 185 -8.45 -9.23 8.23
N ILE A 186 -9.67 -8.73 8.32
CA ILE A 186 -10.53 -8.83 9.50
C ILE A 186 -11.84 -9.51 9.14
N ALA A 187 -12.53 -10.03 10.15
CA ALA A 187 -13.86 -10.58 9.98
C ALA A 187 -14.86 -9.47 9.64
N ALA A 188 -15.72 -9.71 8.64
CA ALA A 188 -16.88 -8.88 8.36
C ALA A 188 -18.09 -9.75 8.05
N THR A 189 -19.28 -9.28 8.41
CA THR A 189 -20.54 -10.00 8.15
C THR A 189 -21.38 -9.30 7.09
N ALA A 190 -21.38 -7.97 7.07
CA ALA A 190 -22.17 -7.19 6.13
C ALA A 190 -21.60 -5.79 5.91
N VAL A 191 -22.02 -5.19 4.79
CA VAL A 191 -21.91 -3.75 4.54
C VAL A 191 -23.33 -3.18 4.58
N SER A 192 -23.52 -2.06 5.29
CA SER A 192 -24.82 -1.44 5.46
C SER A 192 -24.86 -0.04 4.87
N VAL A 193 -25.99 0.32 4.25
CA VAL A 193 -26.30 1.64 3.73
C VAL A 193 -27.67 2.05 4.25
N GLY A 194 -27.72 3.06 5.12
CA GLY A 194 -28.93 3.43 5.85
C GLY A 194 -29.47 2.23 6.63
N ASN A 195 -30.72 1.84 6.35
CA ASN A 195 -31.38 0.71 7.00
C ASN A 195 -31.23 -0.62 6.23
N SER A 196 -30.52 -0.61 5.10
CA SER A 196 -30.30 -1.79 4.27
C SER A 196 -28.94 -2.40 4.55
N SER A 197 -28.85 -3.72 4.54
CA SER A 197 -27.61 -4.45 4.79
C SER A 197 -27.42 -5.58 3.79
N VAL A 198 -26.23 -5.66 3.21
CA VAL A 198 -25.84 -6.70 2.26
C VAL A 198 -24.76 -7.55 2.92
N SER A 199 -24.97 -8.86 2.99
CA SER A 199 -23.97 -9.78 3.53
C SER A 199 -22.74 -9.79 2.65
N VAL A 200 -21.55 -9.86 3.26
CA VAL A 200 -20.28 -9.94 2.53
C VAL A 200 -19.55 -11.25 2.81
N SER A 201 -18.54 -11.54 2.01
CA SER A 201 -17.54 -12.56 2.32
C SER A 201 -17.02 -12.36 3.76
N PRO A 202 -16.77 -13.44 4.53
CA PRO A 202 -16.43 -13.35 5.95
C PRO A 202 -15.13 -12.57 6.23
N ASN A 203 -14.32 -12.30 5.20
CA ASN A 203 -13.05 -11.59 5.33
C ASN A 203 -13.05 -10.35 4.44
N VAL A 204 -12.68 -9.20 5.04
CA VAL A 204 -12.39 -7.96 4.33
C VAL A 204 -10.93 -7.59 4.53
N MET A 205 -10.33 -7.02 3.49
CA MET A 205 -8.91 -6.66 3.47
C MET A 205 -8.75 -5.15 3.68
N LEU A 206 -7.82 -4.78 4.55
CA LEU A 206 -7.40 -3.40 4.74
C LEU A 206 -6.24 -3.12 3.79
N ASP A 207 -6.48 -2.29 2.78
CA ASP A 207 -5.50 -2.00 1.73
C ASP A 207 -5.42 -0.50 1.40
N SER A 208 -4.39 0.18 1.89
CA SER A 208 -4.13 1.57 1.54
C SER A 208 -3.56 1.76 0.13
N GLY A 209 -3.09 0.70 -0.52
CA GLY A 209 -2.51 0.75 -1.86
C GLY A 209 -3.55 0.67 -2.99
N SER A 210 -4.80 0.39 -2.67
CA SER A 210 -5.92 0.37 -3.61
C SER A 210 -6.63 1.73 -3.66
N MET A 211 -6.93 2.21 -4.87
CA MET A 211 -7.57 3.53 -5.07
C MET A 211 -9.06 3.58 -4.68
N GLY A 212 -9.69 2.44 -4.39
CA GLY A 212 -11.11 2.37 -4.11
C GLY A 212 -11.50 1.10 -3.36
N ILE A 213 -12.75 1.05 -2.93
CA ILE A 213 -13.33 -0.11 -2.26
C ILE A 213 -13.75 -1.14 -3.33
N SER A 214 -13.20 -2.35 -3.24
CA SER A 214 -13.54 -3.46 -4.11
C SER A 214 -14.40 -4.48 -3.37
N LEU A 215 -15.45 -4.97 -4.01
CA LEU A 215 -16.35 -5.98 -3.48
C LEU A 215 -16.60 -7.04 -4.57
N ASP A 216 -17.05 -8.22 -4.18
CA ASP A 216 -17.47 -9.22 -5.16
C ASP A 216 -18.68 -8.70 -5.98
N SER A 217 -18.82 -9.25 -7.20
CA SER A 217 -19.81 -8.76 -8.16
C SER A 217 -21.26 -8.84 -7.65
N GLY A 218 -21.59 -9.83 -6.81
CA GLY A 218 -22.93 -9.96 -6.23
C GLY A 218 -23.19 -8.88 -5.18
N THR A 219 -22.27 -8.73 -4.24
CA THR A 219 -22.36 -7.71 -3.18
C THR A 219 -22.43 -6.29 -3.76
N ILE A 220 -21.55 -5.95 -4.71
CA ILE A 220 -21.52 -4.60 -5.27
C ILE A 220 -22.78 -4.28 -6.07
N GLN A 221 -23.35 -5.24 -6.81
CA GLN A 221 -24.62 -5.06 -7.52
C GLN A 221 -25.77 -4.74 -6.56
N LEU A 222 -25.89 -5.48 -5.46
CA LEU A 222 -26.92 -5.24 -4.45
C LEU A 222 -26.75 -3.87 -3.77
N LEU A 223 -25.52 -3.48 -3.42
CA LEU A 223 -25.26 -2.18 -2.82
C LEU A 223 -25.57 -1.03 -3.78
N VAL A 224 -25.20 -1.18 -5.05
CA VAL A 224 -25.46 -0.20 -6.09
C VAL A 224 -26.96 -0.03 -6.34
N GLU A 225 -27.73 -1.12 -6.32
CA GLU A 225 -29.19 -1.09 -6.39
C GLU A 225 -29.79 -0.35 -5.18
N ILE A 226 -29.26 -0.55 -3.98
CA ILE A 226 -29.69 0.19 -2.78
C ILE A 226 -29.37 1.70 -2.92
N LEU A 227 -28.19 2.05 -3.44
CA LEU A 227 -27.70 3.43 -3.51
C LEU A 227 -28.35 4.26 -4.63
N SER A 228 -28.67 3.63 -5.75
CA SER A 228 -29.07 4.36 -6.97
C SER A 228 -30.32 3.79 -7.65
N GLY A 229 -30.94 2.76 -7.07
CA GLY A 229 -31.94 1.97 -7.77
C GLY A 229 -31.35 1.28 -9.00
N ALA A 230 -32.17 1.09 -10.04
CA ALA A 230 -31.75 0.51 -11.32
C ALA A 230 -30.93 1.47 -12.21
N ALA A 231 -30.54 2.65 -11.73
CA ALA A 231 -29.95 3.72 -12.55
C ALA A 231 -28.42 3.70 -12.64
N ALA A 232 -27.75 2.72 -12.05
CA ALA A 232 -26.30 2.64 -12.11
C ALA A 232 -25.79 2.26 -13.50
N GLN A 233 -24.86 3.04 -14.02
CA GLN A 233 -24.12 2.69 -15.22
C GLN A 233 -22.79 2.07 -14.84
N ILE A 234 -22.46 0.95 -15.47
CA ILE A 234 -21.13 0.36 -15.38
C ILE A 234 -20.30 0.94 -16.51
N ASP A 235 -19.15 1.52 -16.18
CA ASP A 235 -18.12 1.77 -17.18
C ASP A 235 -17.45 0.45 -17.53
N ALA A 236 -17.87 -0.15 -18.65
CA ALA A 236 -17.38 -1.44 -19.13
C ALA A 236 -15.86 -1.46 -19.36
N GLY A 237 -15.21 -0.30 -19.54
CA GLY A 237 -13.77 -0.21 -19.72
C GLY A 237 -12.97 -0.29 -18.41
N SER A 238 -13.55 0.13 -17.28
CA SER A 238 -12.85 0.21 -15.99
C SER A 238 -13.42 -0.72 -14.91
N GLY A 239 -14.63 -1.27 -15.12
CA GLY A 239 -15.34 -2.04 -14.10
C GLY A 239 -15.87 -1.18 -12.95
N LEU A 240 -15.82 0.15 -13.07
CA LEU A 240 -16.32 1.08 -12.07
C LEU A 240 -17.83 1.33 -12.24
N TYR A 241 -18.50 1.56 -11.12
CA TYR A 241 -19.89 1.97 -11.08
C TYR A 241 -19.99 3.49 -11.04
N ILE A 242 -20.77 4.06 -11.96
CA ILE A 242 -21.11 5.48 -12.01
C ILE A 242 -22.40 5.68 -11.23
N LEU A 243 -22.30 6.42 -10.12
CA LEU A 243 -23.43 6.80 -9.28
C LEU A 243 -23.75 8.28 -9.45
N PRO A 244 -25.01 8.70 -9.22
CA PRO A 244 -25.35 10.12 -9.15
C PRO A 244 -24.51 10.84 -8.09
N SER A 245 -24.15 12.10 -8.35
CA SER A 245 -23.38 12.92 -7.40
C SER A 245 -24.15 13.23 -6.10
N ARG A 246 -25.47 13.00 -6.09
CA ARG A 246 -26.30 12.99 -4.88
C ARG A 246 -26.91 11.60 -4.71
N ILE A 247 -26.49 10.93 -3.65
CA ILE A 247 -27.08 9.69 -3.19
C ILE A 247 -28.02 10.07 -2.05
N CYS A 248 -29.33 10.03 -2.28
CA CYS A 248 -30.32 10.19 -1.22
C CYS A 248 -30.69 8.79 -0.73
N THR A 249 -30.43 8.49 0.53
CA THR A 249 -30.98 7.26 1.12
C THR A 249 -32.46 7.51 1.45
N ASN A 250 -33.28 6.46 1.57
CA ASN A 250 -34.73 6.55 1.80
C ASN A 250 -35.17 7.23 3.13
N GLY A 251 -34.31 8.03 3.76
CA GLY A 251 -34.60 8.89 4.91
C GLY A 251 -34.24 10.38 4.73
N ASP A 252 -33.70 10.78 3.58
CA ASP A 252 -33.18 12.15 3.34
C ASP A 252 -34.11 13.03 2.47
N VAL A 253 -35.43 12.81 2.53
CA VAL A 253 -36.45 13.66 1.86
C VAL A 253 -37.04 14.68 2.83
#